data_AF-A0A3B9GFH7-F1
#
_entry.id   AF-A0A3B9GFH7-F1
#
_cell.length_a   1.000
_cell.length_b   1.000
_cell.length_c   1.000
_cell.angle_alpha   90.00
_cell.angle_beta   90.00
_cell.angle_gamma   90.00
#
_symmetry.space_group_name_H-M   'P 1'
#
loop_
_entity.id
_entity.type
_entity.pdbx_description
1 polymer ?
#
loop_
_entity_poly.entity_id
_entity_poly.type
_entity_poly.pdbx_seq_one_letter_code
_entity_poly.pdbx_strand_id
1 'polypeptide(L)'
;MKFRTIFILFNIVLVFSFSFIFFMPFFLLGTGYSLDFWAKNWPLAAFFLLVLSSFNAFFVYNWKLFMLVEGEDWDALSAWLKNALLGKGRFNRRFVRLYVNSSLLRSDMEGIEALEAALRDKRPALLAKDAVLFGASRLLKNDPAATEAFLKPFLDRSDVEQAPWLSFYYAFTLILLKRPLDGVPRLKALVASRDTLLSGLSAYLLGSLCASAAGGLERDGLLLIANAKKAELKKRFSPEAWSKETEKGKAEVHIVILSKLIDDAGAWLLAVEAQ
;
A
#
# COMPACT_ATOMS: atom_id res chain seq x y z
N MET A 1 9.99 19.52 3.60
CA MET A 1 10.08 20.69 2.70
C MET A 1 8.74 20.91 2.05
N LYS A 2 8.26 22.15 1.96
CA LYS A 2 6.95 22.45 1.39
C LYS A 2 6.88 22.01 -0.07
N PHE A 3 5.77 21.46 -0.55
CA PHE A 3 5.68 20.91 -1.92
C PHE A 3 5.91 22.01 -2.95
N ARG A 4 5.41 23.21 -2.67
CA ARG A 4 5.70 24.43 -3.44
C ARG A 4 7.20 24.71 -3.54
N THR A 5 7.97 24.47 -2.47
CA THR A 5 9.43 24.62 -2.48
C THR A 5 10.09 23.60 -3.40
N ILE A 6 9.66 22.34 -3.37
CA ILE A 6 10.19 21.29 -4.27
C ILE A 6 9.90 21.65 -5.73
N PHE A 7 8.69 22.09 -6.05
CA PHE A 7 8.31 22.53 -7.39
C PHE A 7 9.13 23.71 -7.88
N ILE A 8 9.32 24.74 -7.04
CA ILE A 8 10.13 25.92 -7.38
C ILE A 8 11.59 25.52 -7.58
N LEU A 9 12.16 24.74 -6.66
CA LEU A 9 13.55 24.28 -6.74
C LEU A 9 13.79 23.46 -8.02
N PHE A 10 12.89 22.53 -8.34
CA PHE A 10 12.98 21.71 -9.56
C PHE A 10 12.97 22.57 -10.82
N ASN A 11 12.06 23.55 -10.91
CA ASN A 11 12.02 24.48 -12.04
C ASN A 11 13.28 25.35 -12.11
N ILE A 12 13.79 25.85 -10.98
CA ILE A 12 15.04 26.63 -10.93
C ILE A 12 16.20 25.79 -11.47
N VAL A 13 16.36 24.55 -11.00
CA VAL A 13 17.43 23.66 -11.46
C VAL A 13 17.30 23.38 -12.94
N LEU A 14 16.10 23.05 -13.44
CA LEU A 14 15.87 22.79 -14.87
C LEU A 14 16.21 24.01 -15.73
N VAL A 15 15.69 25.19 -15.38
CA VAL A 15 15.93 26.43 -16.13
C VAL A 15 17.40 26.80 -16.07
N PHE A 16 18.04 26.64 -14.91
CA PHE A 16 19.47 26.92 -14.75
C PHE A 16 20.34 25.98 -15.59
N SER A 17 20.09 24.66 -15.53
CA SER A 17 20.81 23.66 -16.33
C SER A 17 20.62 23.91 -17.84
N PHE A 18 19.40 24.22 -18.27
CA PHE A 18 19.13 24.57 -19.66
C PHE A 18 19.82 25.86 -20.09
N SER A 19 19.75 26.90 -19.26
CA SER A 19 20.43 28.17 -19.53
C SER A 19 21.93 27.95 -19.66
N PHE A 20 22.52 27.11 -18.81
CA PHE A 20 23.94 26.79 -18.90
C PHE A 20 24.29 26.11 -20.23
N ILE A 21 23.56 25.07 -20.63
CA ILE A 21 23.80 24.37 -21.90
C ILE A 21 23.59 25.30 -23.11
N PHE A 22 22.56 26.14 -23.07
CA PHE A 22 22.16 26.97 -24.20
C PHE A 22 23.00 28.24 -24.36
N PHE A 23 23.44 28.86 -23.26
CA PHE A 23 24.22 30.10 -23.28
C PHE A 23 25.74 29.88 -23.18
N MET A 24 26.24 28.73 -22.74
CA MET A 24 27.68 28.46 -22.69
C MET A 24 28.39 28.68 -24.05
N PRO A 25 27.86 28.26 -25.21
CA PRO A 25 28.48 28.53 -26.51
C PRO A 25 28.60 30.03 -26.82
N PHE A 26 27.65 30.84 -26.36
CA PHE A 26 27.69 32.29 -26.53
C PHE A 26 28.84 32.92 -25.73
N PHE A 27 29.04 32.49 -24.49
CA PHE A 27 30.09 33.00 -23.62
C PHE A 27 31.50 32.50 -23.99
N LEU A 28 31.64 31.28 -24.49
CA LEU A 28 32.95 30.67 -24.77
C LEU A 28 33.42 30.81 -26.23
N LEU A 29 32.51 30.79 -27.20
CA LEU A 29 32.86 30.68 -28.63
C LEU A 29 32.50 31.94 -29.45
N GLY A 30 31.86 32.94 -28.81
CA GLY A 30 31.44 34.18 -29.46
C GLY A 30 30.13 34.05 -30.25
N THR A 31 29.62 35.20 -30.72
CA THR A 31 28.27 35.36 -31.30
C THR A 31 28.04 34.60 -32.60
N GLY A 32 29.07 34.49 -33.46
CA GLY A 32 28.95 33.80 -34.75
C GLY A 32 28.73 32.28 -34.62
N TYR A 33 29.47 31.63 -33.71
CA TYR A 33 29.33 30.18 -33.46
C TYR A 33 28.04 29.84 -32.70
N SER A 34 27.56 30.74 -31.84
CA SER A 34 26.35 30.50 -31.05
C SER A 34 25.08 30.53 -31.92
N LEU A 35 25.02 31.35 -32.97
CA LEU A 35 23.92 31.34 -33.93
C LEU A 35 23.83 30.01 -34.69
N ASP A 36 24.96 29.48 -35.17
CA ASP A 36 25.00 28.19 -35.86
C ASP A 36 24.67 27.03 -34.90
N PHE A 37 25.14 27.10 -33.65
CA PHE A 37 24.78 26.16 -32.60
C PHE A 37 23.26 26.16 -32.33
N TRP A 38 22.62 27.31 -32.16
CA TRP A 38 21.18 27.38 -31.92
C TRP A 38 20.37 26.93 -33.13
N ALA A 39 20.79 27.29 -34.34
CA ALA A 39 20.14 26.85 -35.58
C ALA A 39 20.20 25.32 -35.75
N LYS A 40 21.27 24.66 -35.31
CA LYS A 40 21.40 23.19 -35.35
C LYS A 40 20.73 22.48 -34.16
N ASN A 41 20.74 23.11 -32.98
CA ASN A 41 20.26 22.52 -31.73
C ASN A 41 18.88 23.02 -31.28
N TRP A 42 18.12 23.70 -32.14
CA TRP A 42 16.73 24.07 -31.85
C TRP A 42 15.84 22.88 -31.41
N PRO A 43 16.03 21.63 -31.89
CA PRO A 43 15.22 20.50 -31.40
C PRO A 43 15.45 20.23 -29.91
N LEU A 44 16.65 20.51 -29.38
CA LEU A 44 16.94 20.40 -27.94
C LEU A 44 16.15 21.43 -27.14
N ALA A 45 16.06 22.67 -27.64
CA ALA A 45 15.24 23.72 -27.02
C ALA A 45 13.74 23.38 -27.07
N ALA A 46 13.26 22.85 -28.19
CA ALA A 46 11.87 22.40 -28.33
C ALA A 46 11.57 21.22 -27.38
N PHE A 47 12.47 20.25 -27.27
CA PHE A 47 12.36 19.14 -26.33
C PHE A 47 12.32 19.64 -24.88
N PHE A 48 13.21 20.58 -24.52
CA PHE A 48 13.19 21.18 -23.18
C PHE A 48 11.87 21.89 -22.88
N LEU A 49 11.34 22.69 -23.83
CA LEU A 49 10.05 23.35 -23.68
C LEU A 49 8.90 22.33 -23.51
N LEU A 50 8.93 21.22 -24.24
CA LEU A 50 7.96 20.14 -24.10
C LEU A 50 8.03 19.52 -22.70
N VAL A 51 9.23 19.20 -22.22
CA VAL A 51 9.45 18.64 -20.88
C VAL A 51 8.95 19.61 -19.81
N LEU A 52 9.38 20.88 -19.86
CA LEU A 52 8.99 21.93 -18.91
C LEU A 52 7.47 22.13 -18.89
N SER A 53 6.84 22.19 -20.07
CA SER A 53 5.40 22.34 -20.20
C SER A 53 4.65 21.13 -19.65
N SER A 54 5.12 19.92 -19.94
CA SER A 54 4.51 18.67 -19.45
C SER A 54 4.54 18.58 -17.94
N PHE A 55 5.70 18.87 -17.32
CA PHE A 55 5.83 18.91 -15.86
C PHE A 55 4.93 19.99 -15.26
N ASN A 56 5.02 21.23 -15.75
CA ASN A 56 4.20 22.32 -15.21
C ASN A 56 2.69 22.03 -15.34
N ALA A 57 2.24 21.49 -16.47
CA ALA A 57 0.84 21.07 -16.65
C ALA A 57 0.44 19.98 -15.63
N PHE A 58 1.29 18.96 -15.42
CA PHE A 58 1.05 17.93 -14.42
C PHE A 58 0.92 18.50 -13.00
N PHE A 59 1.81 19.43 -12.62
CA PHE A 59 1.80 20.06 -11.31
C PHE A 59 0.55 20.92 -11.10
N VAL A 60 0.18 21.74 -12.09
CA VAL A 60 -1.03 22.58 -12.04
C VAL A 60 -2.27 21.71 -11.92
N TYR A 61 -2.36 20.61 -12.70
CA TYR A 61 -3.49 19.70 -12.66
C TYR A 61 -3.67 19.00 -11.30
N ASN A 62 -2.57 18.70 -10.60
CA ASN A 62 -2.59 18.01 -9.31
C ASN A 62 -2.42 18.98 -8.11
N TRP A 63 -2.38 20.29 -8.35
CA TRP A 63 -2.05 21.29 -7.34
C TRP A 63 -2.93 21.21 -6.10
N LYS A 64 -4.25 21.08 -6.30
CA LYS A 64 -5.22 20.98 -5.19
C LYS A 64 -4.98 19.73 -4.34
N LEU A 65 -4.66 18.59 -4.96
CA LEU A 65 -4.35 17.36 -4.23
C LEU A 65 -3.11 17.55 -3.36
N PHE A 66 -2.05 18.15 -3.90
CA PHE A 66 -0.81 18.36 -3.17
C PHE A 66 -0.97 19.33 -2.00
N MET A 67 -1.70 20.44 -2.20
CA MET A 67 -1.98 21.38 -1.11
C MET A 67 -2.79 20.74 0.02
N LEU A 68 -3.80 19.92 -0.30
CA LEU A 68 -4.63 19.26 0.72
C LEU A 68 -3.84 18.23 1.52
N VAL A 69 -2.97 17.46 0.86
CA VAL A 69 -2.07 16.51 1.54
C VAL A 69 -1.02 17.24 2.37
N GLU A 70 -0.44 18.33 1.87
CA GLU A 70 0.57 19.11 2.58
C GLU A 70 -0.01 19.87 3.79
N GLY A 71 -1.25 20.35 3.68
CA GLY A 71 -1.96 21.00 4.78
C GLY A 71 -2.52 20.02 5.82
N GLU A 72 -2.32 18.71 5.64
CA GLU A 72 -2.90 17.65 6.48
C GLU A 72 -4.42 17.79 6.67
N ASP A 73 -5.11 18.43 5.72
CA ASP A 73 -6.55 18.65 5.75
C ASP A 73 -7.26 17.41 5.20
N TRP A 74 -7.30 16.37 6.04
CA TRP A 74 -7.87 15.06 5.70
C TRP A 74 -9.37 15.14 5.38
N ASP A 75 -10.08 16.11 5.96
CA ASP A 75 -11.49 16.35 5.72
C ASP A 75 -11.73 16.89 4.31
N ALA A 76 -11.06 17.99 3.96
CA ALA A 76 -11.20 18.59 2.63
C ALA A 76 -10.62 17.67 1.53
N LEU A 77 -9.55 16.92 1.83
CA LEU A 77 -9.02 15.88 0.94
C LEU A 77 -10.06 14.80 0.65
N SER A 78 -10.69 14.26 1.69
CA SER A 78 -11.69 13.20 1.55
C SER A 78 -12.91 13.70 0.79
N ALA A 79 -13.40 14.91 1.07
CA ALA A 79 -14.53 15.52 0.34
C ALA A 79 -14.20 15.75 -1.14
N TRP A 80 -12.99 16.23 -1.44
CA TRP A 80 -12.53 16.44 -2.81
C TRP A 80 -12.40 15.12 -3.58
N LEU A 81 -11.83 14.09 -2.95
CA LEU A 81 -11.71 12.75 -3.53
C LEU A 81 -13.07 12.10 -3.74
N LYS A 82 -14.00 12.21 -2.78
CA LYS A 82 -15.37 11.72 -2.90
C LYS A 82 -16.07 12.34 -4.12
N ASN A 83 -15.98 13.65 -4.29
CA ASN A 83 -16.53 14.32 -5.46
C ASN A 83 -15.84 13.89 -6.78
N ALA A 84 -14.51 13.73 -6.77
CA ALA A 84 -13.78 13.29 -7.94
C ALA A 84 -14.17 11.86 -8.37
N LEU A 85 -14.29 10.93 -7.41
CA LEU A 85 -14.60 9.53 -7.65
C LEU A 85 -16.09 9.31 -7.92
N LEU A 86 -16.96 9.72 -7.01
CA LEU A 86 -18.40 9.44 -7.08
C LEU A 86 -19.17 10.47 -7.90
N GLY A 87 -18.82 11.76 -7.78
CA GLY A 87 -19.51 12.84 -8.50
C GLY A 87 -19.07 12.92 -9.97
N LYS A 88 -17.76 12.89 -10.23
CA LYS A 88 -17.18 13.05 -11.58
C LYS A 88 -16.78 11.75 -12.27
N GLY A 89 -16.92 10.60 -11.59
CA GLY A 89 -16.57 9.29 -12.16
C GLY A 89 -15.08 9.08 -12.46
N ARG A 90 -14.17 9.85 -11.85
CA ARG A 90 -12.72 9.79 -12.12
C ARG A 90 -12.04 8.65 -11.36
N PHE A 91 -12.44 7.42 -11.66
CA PHE A 91 -11.90 6.21 -11.04
C PHE A 91 -10.48 5.91 -11.52
N ASN A 92 -9.50 6.42 -10.79
CA ASN A 92 -8.12 6.01 -10.93
C ASN A 92 -7.62 5.41 -9.62
N ARG A 93 -6.64 4.53 -9.74
CA ARG A 93 -6.10 3.74 -8.64
C ARG A 93 -5.56 4.59 -7.50
N ARG A 94 -4.81 5.64 -7.83
CA ARG A 94 -4.23 6.56 -6.85
C ARG A 94 -5.31 7.22 -5.99
N PHE A 95 -6.40 7.69 -6.60
CA PHE A 95 -7.49 8.34 -5.89
C PHE A 95 -8.28 7.35 -5.03
N VAL A 96 -8.51 6.13 -5.55
CA VAL A 96 -9.17 5.06 -4.78
C VAL A 96 -8.36 4.73 -3.52
N ARG A 97 -7.06 4.41 -3.66
CA ARG A 97 -6.20 4.09 -2.51
C ARG A 97 -6.12 5.24 -1.52
N LEU A 98 -5.94 6.46 -2.00
CA LEU A 98 -5.85 7.64 -1.13
C LEU A 98 -7.15 7.89 -0.39
N TYR A 99 -8.30 7.76 -1.08
CA TYR A 99 -9.62 7.96 -0.47
C TYR A 99 -9.92 6.89 0.57
N VAL A 100 -9.64 5.61 0.27
CA VAL A 100 -9.85 4.53 1.24
C VAL A 100 -8.95 4.74 2.46
N ASN A 101 -7.66 5.03 2.26
CA ASN A 101 -6.75 5.28 3.37
C ASN A 101 -7.15 6.49 4.22
N SER A 102 -7.53 7.62 3.59
CA SER A 102 -8.00 8.80 4.34
C SER A 102 -9.33 8.55 5.04
N SER A 103 -10.23 7.77 4.43
CA SER A 103 -11.51 7.38 5.03
C SER A 103 -11.32 6.43 6.21
N LEU A 104 -10.38 5.48 6.12
CA LEU A 104 -10.02 4.59 7.22
C LEU A 104 -9.51 5.37 8.44
N LEU A 105 -8.62 6.36 8.22
CA LEU A 105 -8.12 7.23 9.29
C LEU A 105 -9.24 8.05 9.95
N ARG A 106 -10.25 8.45 9.18
CA ARG A 106 -11.42 9.21 9.64
C ARG A 106 -12.58 8.33 10.12
N SER A 107 -12.43 7.01 10.07
CA SER A 107 -13.51 6.04 10.31
C SER A 107 -14.77 6.24 9.43
N ASP A 108 -14.62 6.82 8.23
CA ASP A 108 -15.70 7.02 7.24
C ASP A 108 -15.99 5.73 6.46
N MET A 109 -16.65 4.77 7.14
CA MET A 109 -16.96 3.46 6.55
C MET A 109 -18.04 3.55 5.46
N GLU A 110 -18.99 4.48 5.59
CA GLU A 110 -20.04 4.71 4.59
C GLU A 110 -19.44 5.18 3.27
N GLY A 111 -18.45 6.07 3.31
CA GLY A 111 -17.71 6.51 2.15
C GLY A 111 -17.01 5.36 1.42
N ILE A 112 -16.39 4.44 2.17
CA ILE A 112 -15.71 3.26 1.61
C ILE A 112 -16.73 2.33 0.94
N GLU A 113 -17.89 2.10 1.54
CA GLU A 113 -18.95 1.26 0.97
C GLU A 113 -19.56 1.85 -0.29
N ALA A 114 -19.81 3.16 -0.31
CA ALA A 114 -20.28 3.87 -1.49
C ALA A 114 -19.27 3.78 -2.64
N LEU A 115 -17.97 3.89 -2.34
CA LEU A 115 -16.92 3.69 -3.33
C LEU A 115 -16.85 2.25 -3.82
N GLU A 116 -16.92 1.28 -2.91
CA GLU A 116 -16.88 -0.15 -3.27
C GLU A 116 -18.02 -0.51 -4.22
N ALA A 117 -19.24 -0.06 -3.91
CA ALA A 117 -20.42 -0.28 -4.76
C ALA A 117 -20.24 0.38 -6.14
N ALA A 118 -19.76 1.62 -6.19
CA ALA A 118 -19.50 2.32 -7.44
C ALA A 118 -18.40 1.65 -8.29
N LEU A 119 -17.34 1.13 -7.65
CA LEU A 119 -16.28 0.39 -8.33
C LEU A 119 -16.77 -0.96 -8.84
N ARG A 120 -17.61 -1.67 -8.08
CA ARG A 120 -18.18 -2.95 -8.49
C ARG A 120 -19.01 -2.81 -9.78
N ASP A 121 -19.80 -1.74 -9.87
CA ASP A 121 -20.63 -1.43 -11.04
C ASP A 121 -19.79 -0.92 -12.23
N LYS A 122 -18.94 0.09 -12.01
CA LYS A 122 -18.32 0.84 -13.11
C LYS A 122 -16.92 0.38 -13.47
N ARG A 123 -16.16 -0.16 -12.51
CA ARG A 123 -14.72 -0.46 -12.64
C ARG A 123 -14.31 -1.71 -11.85
N PRO A 124 -14.91 -2.88 -12.11
CA PRO A 124 -14.68 -4.09 -11.31
C PRO A 124 -13.21 -4.56 -11.32
N ALA A 125 -12.48 -4.32 -12.41
CA ALA A 125 -11.04 -4.60 -12.49
C ALA A 125 -10.21 -3.74 -11.52
N LEU A 126 -10.64 -2.51 -11.23
CA LEU A 126 -9.97 -1.65 -10.26
C LEU A 126 -10.27 -2.10 -8.82
N LEU A 127 -11.50 -2.54 -8.56
CA LEU A 127 -11.87 -3.15 -7.28
C LEU A 127 -11.03 -4.41 -7.01
N ALA A 128 -10.89 -5.30 -8.00
CA ALA A 128 -10.11 -6.51 -7.86
C ALA A 128 -8.63 -6.21 -7.51
N LYS A 129 -8.02 -5.25 -8.20
CA LYS A 129 -6.63 -4.85 -7.96
C LYS A 129 -6.36 -4.43 -6.52
N ASP A 130 -7.29 -3.71 -5.91
CA ASP A 130 -7.14 -3.18 -4.55
C ASP A 130 -8.06 -3.91 -3.54
N ALA A 131 -8.48 -5.15 -3.83
CA ALA A 131 -9.42 -5.91 -3.00
C ALA A 131 -8.95 -6.07 -1.55
N VAL A 132 -7.62 -6.10 -1.32
CA VAL A 132 -7.00 -6.16 0.01
C VAL A 132 -7.44 -4.98 0.90
N LEU A 133 -7.50 -3.76 0.35
CA LEU A 133 -7.86 -2.56 1.10
C LEU A 133 -9.34 -2.60 1.54
N PHE A 134 -10.23 -3.03 0.65
CA PHE A 134 -11.66 -3.18 0.94
C PHE A 134 -11.94 -4.37 1.87
N GLY A 135 -11.15 -5.44 1.77
CA GLY A 135 -11.21 -6.55 2.71
C GLY A 135 -10.83 -6.12 4.13
N ALA A 136 -9.75 -5.34 4.26
CA ALA A 136 -9.32 -4.78 5.53
C ALA A 136 -10.35 -3.83 6.14
N SER A 137 -10.95 -2.93 5.35
CA SER A 137 -12.00 -2.04 5.85
C SER A 137 -13.25 -2.81 6.33
N ARG A 138 -13.61 -3.91 5.67
CA ARG A 138 -14.72 -4.78 6.10
C ARG A 138 -14.42 -5.53 7.39
N LEU A 139 -13.19 -6.01 7.57
CA LEU A 139 -12.77 -6.62 8.84
C LEU A 139 -12.92 -5.66 10.03
N LEU A 140 -12.63 -4.37 9.83
CA LEU A 140 -12.82 -3.35 10.87
C LEU A 140 -14.28 -3.16 11.29
N LYS A 141 -15.25 -3.41 10.40
CA LYS A 141 -16.69 -3.35 10.74
C LYS A 141 -17.13 -4.53 11.61
N ASN A 142 -16.24 -5.48 11.90
CA ASN A 142 -16.51 -6.67 12.70
C ASN A 142 -17.69 -7.50 12.14
N ASP A 143 -17.77 -7.61 10.81
CA ASP A 143 -18.69 -8.50 10.10
C ASP A 143 -17.89 -9.55 9.30
N PRO A 144 -17.50 -10.67 9.95
CA PRO A 144 -16.71 -11.71 9.30
C PRO A 144 -17.45 -12.40 8.15
N ALA A 145 -18.78 -12.51 8.21
CA ALA A 145 -19.56 -13.19 7.16
C ALA A 145 -19.57 -12.36 5.86
N ALA A 146 -19.84 -11.05 5.97
CA ALA A 146 -19.77 -10.17 4.81
C ALA A 146 -18.33 -10.05 4.27
N THR A 147 -17.33 -10.11 5.14
CA THR A 147 -15.91 -10.11 4.74
C THR A 147 -15.56 -11.38 3.95
N GLU A 148 -15.98 -12.57 4.41
CA GLU A 148 -15.74 -13.83 3.69
C GLU A 148 -16.37 -13.78 2.30
N ALA A 149 -17.64 -13.36 2.22
CA ALA A 149 -18.37 -13.23 0.96
C ALA A 149 -17.71 -12.24 0.00
N PHE A 150 -17.13 -11.16 0.51
CA PHE A 150 -16.40 -10.18 -0.31
C PHE A 150 -15.04 -10.70 -0.79
N LEU A 151 -14.25 -11.33 0.08
CA LEU A 151 -12.88 -11.76 -0.25
C LEU A 151 -12.86 -12.97 -1.18
N LYS A 152 -13.80 -13.91 -1.01
CA LYS A 152 -13.81 -15.20 -1.70
C LYS A 152 -13.72 -15.12 -3.23
N PRO A 153 -14.46 -14.24 -3.93
CA PRO A 153 -14.36 -14.11 -5.39
C PRO A 153 -13.02 -13.56 -5.89
N PHE A 154 -12.20 -12.97 -5.01
CA PHE A 154 -10.89 -12.44 -5.35
C PHE A 154 -9.74 -13.42 -5.08
N LEU A 155 -10.02 -14.54 -4.42
CA LEU A 155 -9.01 -15.55 -4.15
C LEU A 155 -8.43 -16.09 -5.45
N ASP A 156 -7.11 -16.26 -5.45
CA ASP A 156 -6.34 -16.91 -6.52
C ASP A 156 -6.38 -16.18 -7.88
N ARG A 157 -6.96 -14.98 -7.93
CA ARG A 157 -6.90 -14.08 -9.09
C ARG A 157 -5.51 -13.47 -9.26
N SER A 158 -5.03 -13.44 -10.49
CA SER A 158 -3.72 -12.88 -10.84
C SER A 158 -3.68 -11.34 -10.88
N ASP A 159 -4.82 -10.68 -10.96
CA ASP A 159 -4.93 -9.22 -11.04
C ASP A 159 -5.04 -8.53 -9.67
N VAL A 160 -5.07 -9.29 -8.57
CA VAL A 160 -5.08 -8.76 -7.19
C VAL A 160 -3.67 -8.35 -6.79
N GLU A 161 -3.49 -7.08 -6.38
CA GLU A 161 -2.24 -6.67 -5.76
C GLU A 161 -2.18 -7.19 -4.32
N GLN A 162 -0.99 -7.62 -3.89
CA GLN A 162 -0.78 -8.20 -2.55
C GLN A 162 -1.67 -9.43 -2.28
N ALA A 163 -1.85 -10.30 -3.28
CA ALA A 163 -2.60 -11.56 -3.16
C ALA A 163 -2.25 -12.42 -1.91
N PRO A 164 -0.99 -12.46 -1.41
CA PRO A 164 -0.70 -13.11 -0.14
C PRO A 164 -1.45 -12.51 1.06
N TRP A 165 -1.55 -11.19 1.14
CA TRP A 165 -2.31 -10.49 2.18
C TRP A 165 -3.82 -10.72 2.03
N LEU A 166 -4.34 -10.79 0.80
CA LEU A 166 -5.74 -11.18 0.57
C LEU A 166 -6.03 -12.58 1.14
N SER A 167 -5.14 -13.54 0.86
CA SER A 167 -5.25 -14.91 1.35
C SER A 167 -5.17 -14.98 2.87
N PHE A 168 -4.33 -14.14 3.48
CA PHE A 168 -4.23 -14.00 4.93
C PHE A 168 -5.52 -13.48 5.54
N TYR A 169 -6.05 -12.36 5.02
CA TYR A 169 -7.30 -11.79 5.52
C TYR A 169 -8.46 -12.76 5.40
N TYR A 170 -8.53 -13.54 4.31
CA TYR A 170 -9.54 -14.58 4.17
C TYR A 170 -9.38 -15.68 5.23
N ALA A 171 -8.16 -16.19 5.44
CA ALA A 171 -7.91 -17.20 6.49
C ALA A 171 -8.20 -16.65 7.90
N PHE A 172 -7.84 -15.41 8.18
CA PHE A 172 -8.15 -14.73 9.43
C PHE A 172 -9.66 -14.57 9.61
N THR A 173 -10.40 -14.23 8.54
CA THR A 173 -11.86 -14.17 8.55
C THR A 173 -12.49 -15.52 8.92
N LEU A 174 -11.98 -16.63 8.38
CA LEU A 174 -12.45 -17.98 8.73
C LEU A 174 -12.23 -18.30 10.22
N ILE A 175 -11.13 -17.85 10.81
CA ILE A 175 -10.89 -17.98 12.25
C ILE A 175 -11.93 -17.19 13.05
N LEU A 176 -12.24 -15.96 12.64
CA LEU A 176 -13.28 -15.14 13.29
C LEU A 176 -14.67 -15.80 13.20
N LEU A 177 -14.94 -16.50 12.09
CA LEU A 177 -16.14 -17.31 11.87
C LEU A 177 -16.14 -18.67 12.60
N LYS A 178 -15.20 -18.90 13.53
CA LYS A 178 -15.06 -20.17 14.28
C LYS A 178 -14.80 -21.38 13.38
N ARG A 179 -14.22 -21.17 12.20
CA ARG A 179 -13.81 -22.20 11.23
C ARG A 179 -12.28 -22.16 11.02
N PRO A 180 -11.46 -22.28 12.09
CA PRO A 180 -10.02 -22.08 11.99
C PRO A 180 -9.30 -23.13 11.12
N LEU A 181 -9.84 -24.34 11.02
CA LEU A 181 -9.24 -25.41 10.21
C LEU A 181 -9.38 -25.15 8.70
N ASP A 182 -10.45 -24.48 8.26
CA ASP A 182 -10.65 -24.13 6.84
C ASP A 182 -9.59 -23.13 6.35
N GLY A 183 -9.01 -22.33 7.26
CA GLY A 183 -7.95 -21.38 6.97
C GLY A 183 -6.54 -21.99 6.88
N VAL A 184 -6.36 -23.20 7.42
CA VAL A 184 -5.04 -23.85 7.57
C VAL A 184 -4.28 -23.97 6.24
N PRO A 185 -4.87 -24.42 5.12
CA PRO A 185 -4.13 -24.57 3.86
C PRO A 185 -3.51 -23.25 3.39
N ARG A 186 -4.24 -22.15 3.52
CA ARG A 186 -3.76 -20.82 3.13
C ARG A 186 -2.68 -20.33 4.07
N LEU A 187 -2.86 -20.47 5.39
CA LEU A 187 -1.84 -20.08 6.37
C LEU A 187 -0.55 -20.88 6.20
N LYS A 188 -0.62 -22.20 5.94
CA LYS A 188 0.56 -23.05 5.68
C LYS A 188 1.36 -22.54 4.48
N ALA A 189 0.69 -22.17 3.39
CA ALA A 189 1.36 -21.58 2.23
C ALA A 189 2.03 -20.23 2.56
N LEU A 190 1.38 -19.41 3.39
CA LEU A 190 1.85 -18.07 3.76
C LEU A 190 3.03 -18.09 4.76
N VAL A 191 3.22 -19.18 5.51
CA VAL A 191 4.44 -19.35 6.32
C VAL A 191 5.69 -19.25 5.46
N ALA A 192 5.67 -19.72 4.21
CA ALA A 192 6.81 -19.61 3.30
C ALA A 192 6.93 -18.24 2.59
N SER A 193 6.08 -17.26 2.93
CA SER A 193 6.11 -15.93 2.31
C SER A 193 7.45 -15.23 2.53
N ARG A 194 7.86 -14.44 1.53
CA ARG A 194 9.01 -13.52 1.64
C ARG A 194 8.73 -12.32 2.53
N ASP A 195 7.45 -11.98 2.70
CA ASP A 195 7.01 -10.98 3.65
C ASP A 195 7.13 -11.58 5.07
N THR A 196 8.12 -11.09 5.81
CA THR A 196 8.47 -11.56 7.16
C THR A 196 7.29 -11.40 8.12
N LEU A 197 6.59 -10.26 8.07
CA LEU A 197 5.47 -9.98 8.95
C LEU A 197 4.34 -10.96 8.67
N LEU A 198 4.00 -11.14 7.40
CA LEU A 198 2.96 -12.05 6.98
C LEU A 198 3.29 -13.52 7.34
N SER A 199 4.55 -13.92 7.15
CA SER A 199 5.05 -15.23 7.54
C SER A 199 4.92 -15.47 9.05
N GLY A 200 5.33 -14.49 9.87
CA GLY A 200 5.23 -14.54 11.32
C GLY A 200 3.78 -14.59 11.82
N LEU A 201 2.90 -13.75 11.28
CA LEU A 201 1.46 -13.75 11.60
C LEU A 201 0.81 -15.08 11.24
N SER A 202 1.17 -15.66 10.09
CA SER A 202 0.62 -16.94 9.65
C SER A 202 1.07 -18.08 10.55
N ALA A 203 2.36 -18.11 10.95
CA ALA A 203 2.88 -19.07 11.90
C ALA A 203 2.23 -18.94 13.29
N TYR A 204 2.03 -17.71 13.76
CA TYR A 204 1.36 -17.44 15.03
C TYR A 204 -0.08 -17.98 15.03
N LEU A 205 -0.89 -17.67 14.00
CA LEU A 205 -2.27 -18.15 13.90
C LEU A 205 -2.36 -19.68 13.81
N LEU A 206 -1.43 -20.31 13.08
CA LEU A 206 -1.34 -21.77 13.01
C LEU A 206 -1.04 -22.39 14.38
N GLY A 207 -0.03 -21.88 15.09
CA GLY A 207 0.43 -22.43 16.36
C GLY A 207 -0.47 -22.11 17.55
N SER A 208 -1.33 -21.10 17.43
CA SER A 208 -2.28 -20.69 18.48
C SER A 208 -3.69 -21.19 18.20
N LEU A 209 -4.43 -20.49 17.34
CA LEU A 209 -5.87 -20.68 17.15
C LEU A 209 -6.19 -21.94 16.33
N CYS A 210 -5.41 -22.24 15.27
CA CYS A 210 -5.64 -23.45 14.48
C CYS A 210 -5.23 -24.71 15.24
N ALA A 211 -4.04 -24.74 15.85
CA ALA A 211 -3.58 -25.88 16.65
C ALA A 211 -4.51 -26.18 17.84
N SER A 212 -5.08 -25.16 18.48
CA SER A 212 -6.03 -25.35 19.58
C SER A 212 -7.36 -25.95 19.12
N ALA A 213 -7.76 -25.72 17.86
CA ALA A 213 -8.97 -26.28 17.29
C ALA A 213 -8.78 -27.65 16.63
N ALA A 214 -7.52 -28.06 16.38
CA ALA A 214 -7.18 -29.36 15.81
C ALA A 214 -6.96 -30.42 16.91
N GLY A 215 -7.11 -31.69 16.53
CA GLY A 215 -6.90 -32.85 17.42
C GLY A 215 -5.74 -33.74 16.99
N GLY A 216 -5.11 -34.41 17.95
CA GLY A 216 -4.10 -35.45 17.71
C GLY A 216 -2.96 -35.02 16.79
N LEU A 217 -2.65 -35.86 15.79
CA LEU A 217 -1.55 -35.65 14.84
C LEU A 217 -1.63 -34.35 14.04
N GLU A 218 -2.85 -33.86 13.76
CA GLU A 218 -3.01 -32.60 13.03
C GLU A 218 -2.50 -31.42 13.86
N ARG A 219 -2.84 -31.38 15.15
CA ARG A 219 -2.36 -30.36 16.09
C ARG A 219 -0.83 -30.35 16.15
N ASP A 220 -0.22 -31.52 16.30
CA ASP A 220 1.24 -31.65 16.38
C ASP A 220 1.91 -31.16 15.10
N GLY A 221 1.34 -31.47 13.93
CA GLY A 221 1.81 -30.98 12.64
C GLY A 221 1.73 -29.45 12.51
N LEU A 222 0.66 -28.82 13.00
CA LEU A 222 0.51 -27.36 13.00
C LEU A 222 1.52 -26.69 13.93
N LEU A 223 1.71 -27.24 15.14
CA LEU A 223 2.68 -26.74 16.11
C LEU A 223 4.11 -26.87 15.58
N LEU A 224 4.45 -27.98 14.91
CA LEU A 224 5.76 -28.19 14.30
C LEU A 224 6.07 -27.11 13.26
N ILE A 225 5.13 -26.83 12.34
CA ILE A 225 5.30 -25.79 11.32
C ILE A 225 5.46 -24.41 11.96
N ALA A 226 4.59 -24.08 12.94
CA ALA A 226 4.63 -22.81 13.63
C ALA A 226 5.95 -22.60 14.39
N ASN A 227 6.40 -23.60 15.15
CA ASN A 227 7.62 -23.54 15.94
C ASN A 227 8.88 -23.53 15.06
N ALA A 228 8.89 -24.26 13.95
CA ALA A 228 9.99 -24.20 12.99
C ALA A 228 10.17 -22.78 12.44
N LYS A 229 9.09 -22.12 12.03
CA LYS A 229 9.15 -20.73 11.57
C LYS A 229 9.47 -19.76 12.71
N LYS A 230 8.93 -19.97 13.92
CA LYS A 230 9.29 -19.19 15.11
C LYS A 230 10.80 -19.23 15.36
N ALA A 231 11.41 -20.41 15.33
CA ALA A 231 12.85 -20.60 15.53
C ALA A 231 13.68 -19.93 14.42
N GLU A 232 13.24 -20.01 13.16
CA GLU A 232 13.87 -19.31 12.03
C GLU A 232 13.86 -17.78 12.23
N LEU A 233 12.70 -17.22 12.57
CA LEU A 233 12.55 -15.77 12.78
C LEU A 233 13.31 -15.28 14.01
N LYS A 234 13.30 -16.04 15.11
CA LYS A 234 14.02 -15.71 16.35
C LYS A 234 15.54 -15.69 16.17
N LYS A 235 16.08 -16.50 15.24
CA LYS A 235 17.51 -16.43 14.86
C LYS A 235 17.87 -15.16 14.09
N ARG A 236 16.90 -14.56 13.39
CA ARG A 236 17.12 -13.44 12.47
C ARG A 236 16.79 -12.07 13.08
N PHE A 237 15.88 -12.02 14.05
CA PHE A 237 15.38 -10.78 14.62
C PHE A 237 15.58 -10.72 16.14
N SER A 238 16.25 -9.67 16.61
CA SER A 238 16.17 -9.21 18.00
C SER A 238 14.83 -8.51 18.26
N PRO A 239 14.44 -8.25 19.53
CA PRO A 239 13.24 -7.47 19.84
C PRO A 239 13.19 -6.10 19.12
N GLU A 240 14.31 -5.38 19.07
CA GLU A 240 14.42 -4.09 18.41
C GLU A 240 14.29 -4.22 16.89
N ALA A 241 14.94 -5.24 16.30
CA ALA A 241 14.86 -5.52 14.88
C ALA A 241 13.44 -5.93 14.45
N TRP A 242 12.76 -6.73 15.27
CA TRP A 242 11.37 -7.10 15.05
C TRP A 242 10.45 -5.88 15.13
N SER A 243 10.60 -5.04 16.15
CA SER A 243 9.84 -3.80 16.29
C SER A 243 9.98 -2.92 15.04
N LYS A 244 11.22 -2.70 14.56
CA LYS A 244 11.47 -1.94 13.33
C LYS A 244 10.81 -2.55 12.09
N GLU A 245 10.82 -3.88 11.97
CA GLU A 245 10.16 -4.57 10.85
C GLU A 245 8.64 -4.42 10.92
N THR A 246 8.03 -4.52 12.12
CA THR A 246 6.59 -4.31 12.29
C THR A 246 6.16 -2.88 11.99
N GLU A 247 6.95 -1.87 12.40
CA GLU A 247 6.67 -0.46 12.10
C GLU A 247 6.79 -0.16 10.61
N LYS A 248 7.75 -0.80 9.92
CA LYS A 248 7.83 -0.73 8.45
C LYS A 248 6.59 -1.32 7.79
N GLY A 249 6.07 -2.45 8.31
CA GLY A 249 4.82 -3.04 7.82
C GLY A 249 3.60 -2.13 8.04
N LYS A 250 3.52 -1.47 9.20
CA LYS A 250 2.45 -0.52 9.55
C LYS A 250 2.42 0.75 8.67
N ALA A 251 3.38 0.95 7.76
CA ALA A 251 3.30 2.00 6.75
C ALA A 251 2.09 1.80 5.79
N GLU A 252 1.62 0.56 5.60
CA GLU A 252 0.39 0.29 4.86
C GLU A 252 -0.81 0.27 5.83
N VAL A 253 -1.82 1.11 5.55
CA VAL A 253 -2.98 1.31 6.45
C VAL A 253 -3.72 0.00 6.75
N HIS A 254 -3.79 -0.93 5.79
CA HIS A 254 -4.42 -2.22 6.02
C HIS A 254 -3.66 -3.11 7.02
N ILE A 255 -2.38 -2.89 7.24
CA ILE A 255 -1.60 -3.64 8.24
C ILE A 255 -1.82 -3.03 9.63
N VAL A 256 -2.00 -1.71 9.73
CA VAL A 256 -2.25 -1.00 11.00
C VAL A 256 -3.47 -1.57 11.73
N ILE A 257 -4.51 -1.98 11.00
CA ILE A 257 -5.73 -2.54 11.58
C ILE A 257 -5.50 -3.87 12.31
N LEU A 258 -4.35 -4.53 12.07
CA LEU A 258 -3.93 -5.75 12.73
C LEU A 258 -3.02 -5.49 13.94
N SER A 259 -2.86 -4.26 14.42
CA SER A 259 -1.88 -3.91 15.45
C SER A 259 -1.90 -4.85 16.65
N LYS A 260 -3.08 -5.13 17.21
CA LYS A 260 -3.22 -6.08 18.32
C LYS A 260 -2.71 -7.49 17.97
N LEU A 261 -3.05 -7.99 16.79
CA LEU A 261 -2.60 -9.31 16.33
C LEU A 261 -1.08 -9.35 16.11
N ILE A 262 -0.51 -8.24 15.62
CA ILE A 262 0.93 -8.08 15.43
C ILE A 262 1.65 -8.07 16.78
N ASP A 263 1.09 -7.38 17.78
CA ASP A 263 1.65 -7.32 19.13
C ASP A 263 1.60 -8.70 19.80
N ASP A 264 0.46 -9.41 19.70
CA ASP A 264 0.31 -10.77 20.23
C ASP A 264 1.28 -11.77 19.56
N ALA A 265 1.43 -11.68 18.23
CA ALA A 265 2.38 -12.50 17.48
C ALA A 265 3.83 -12.18 17.85
N GLY A 266 4.15 -10.90 18.08
CA GLY A 266 5.46 -10.45 18.54
C GLY A 266 5.79 -10.99 19.94
N ALA A 267 4.83 -10.91 20.87
CA ALA A 267 4.97 -11.48 22.20
C ALA A 267 5.18 -13.00 22.15
N TRP A 268 4.42 -13.72 21.30
CA TRP A 268 4.62 -15.16 21.09
C TRP A 268 5.99 -15.50 20.50
N LEU A 269 6.46 -14.72 19.52
CA LEU A 269 7.75 -14.92 18.86
C LEU A 269 8.92 -14.74 19.84
N LEU A 270 8.85 -13.67 20.65
CA LEU A 270 9.92 -13.26 21.56
C LEU A 270 9.82 -13.87 22.96
N ALA A 271 8.71 -14.55 23.28
CA ALA A 271 8.55 -15.25 24.54
C ALA A 271 9.77 -16.14 24.83
N VAL A 272 10.32 -15.99 26.04
CA VAL A 272 11.34 -16.87 26.58
C VAL A 272 10.62 -18.19 26.90
N GLU A 273 11.03 -19.27 26.26
CA GLU A 273 10.58 -20.60 26.67
C GLU A 273 11.13 -20.82 28.07
N ALA A 274 10.25 -20.90 29.07
CA ALA A 274 10.66 -21.31 30.41
C ALA A 274 11.22 -22.73 30.29
N GLN A 275 12.52 -22.88 30.56
CA GLN A 275 13.21 -24.16 30.67
C GLN A 275 12.74 -24.92 31.89
#